data_AF-A0A1F6A941-F1
#
_entry.id   AF-A0A1F6A941-F1
#
_cell.length_a   1.000
_cell.length_b   1.000
_cell.length_c   1.000
_cell.angle_alpha   90.00
_cell.angle_beta   90.00
_cell.angle_gamma   90.00
#
_symmetry.space_group_name_H-M   'P 1'
#
loop_
_entity.id
_entity.type
_entity.pdbx_description
1 polymer ?
#
loop_
_entity_poly.entity_id
_entity_poly.type
_entity_poly.pdbx_seq_one_letter_code
_entity_poly.pdbx_strand_id
1 'polypeptide(L)'
;MDANSNDINQFEKRSWKDAVVLKLHNPKVLIGIFIFFLLFTVSILALTASKSEGDKKSATENTKPGEKSENNFPPAKIDSELTIVNLSPIDNTQDAGINQAVTVTFNRNIKKEEIELSIMPRVELKIDIRNNLLIFTPVSSYQPGTLYTYLVKSKSFAKPPNTHNFQTTGLTTVFLPDTQDLEGQKNLDDFQKSSHPDVFLSNQTPFENEFFRIDSYFTDVPAGHFAFTASIKTMPVANGKTEMNNWLLSLGLAQDQIKNLDIRYLGVKP
;
A
#
# COMPACT_ATOMS: atom_id res chain seq x y z
N MET A 1 15.36 6.98 60.49
CA MET A 1 13.92 7.32 60.33
C MET A 1 13.69 7.19 58.85
N ASP A 2 13.30 5.99 58.47
CA ASP A 2 13.40 5.48 57.11
C ASP A 2 12.04 5.71 56.43
N ALA A 3 12.04 6.50 55.36
CA ALA A 3 10.85 6.73 54.56
C ALA A 3 10.80 5.69 53.42
N ASN A 4 9.73 4.92 53.47
CA ASN A 4 9.41 3.71 52.72
C ASN A 4 9.13 4.03 51.24
N SER A 5 9.94 3.47 50.34
CA SER A 5 9.75 3.50 48.88
C SER A 5 8.90 2.29 48.48
N ASN A 6 7.57 2.44 48.35
CA ASN A 6 6.75 1.34 47.82
C ASN A 6 5.36 1.71 47.24
N ASP A 7 5.18 2.88 46.61
CA ASP A 7 3.85 3.31 46.13
C ASP A 7 3.72 3.67 44.62
N ILE A 8 4.65 3.28 43.76
CA ILE A 8 4.59 3.66 42.31
C ILE A 8 4.13 2.50 41.39
N ASN A 9 3.89 1.29 41.90
CA ASN A 9 3.65 0.11 41.04
C ASN A 9 2.20 -0.40 40.96
N GLN A 10 1.17 0.39 41.30
CA GLN A 10 -0.23 -0.08 41.29
C GLN A 10 -1.12 0.40 40.13
N PHE A 11 -0.65 1.26 39.21
CA PHE A 11 -1.54 1.82 38.17
C PHE A 11 -1.42 1.25 36.75
N GLU A 12 -0.49 0.34 36.45
CA GLU A 12 -0.23 -0.09 35.06
C GLU A 12 -0.43 -1.59 34.76
N LYS A 13 -1.46 -2.22 35.35
CA LYS A 13 -1.93 -3.55 34.92
C LYS A 13 -3.42 -3.62 34.61
N ARG A 14 -3.98 -2.58 34.00
CA ARG A 14 -5.25 -2.72 33.26
C ARG A 14 -4.93 -3.27 31.87
N SER A 15 -5.03 -4.59 31.77
CA SER A 15 -5.02 -5.38 30.55
C SER A 15 -5.94 -4.77 29.49
N TRP A 16 -5.37 -4.38 28.36
CA TRP A 16 -6.09 -3.88 27.17
C TRP A 16 -6.98 -4.95 26.50
N LYS A 17 -7.07 -6.16 27.06
CA LYS A 17 -7.88 -7.26 26.52
C LYS A 17 -9.39 -7.05 26.66
N ASP A 18 -9.82 -6.06 27.46
CA ASP A 18 -11.25 -5.82 27.73
C ASP A 18 -11.87 -4.70 26.87
N ALA A 19 -11.08 -4.01 26.04
CA ALA A 19 -11.59 -3.03 25.10
C ALA A 19 -11.59 -3.62 23.67
N VAL A 20 -12.79 -3.84 23.13
CA VAL A 20 -13.06 -4.35 21.76
C VAL A 20 -12.94 -5.87 21.58
N VAL A 21 -13.57 -6.63 22.48
CA VAL A 21 -14.20 -7.91 22.07
C VAL A 21 -15.66 -7.63 21.83
N LEU A 22 -16.03 -7.33 20.58
CA LEU A 22 -17.42 -7.49 20.15
C LEU A 22 -17.79 -8.93 20.47
N LYS A 23 -18.69 -9.15 21.44
CA LYS A 23 -19.23 -10.47 21.78
C LYS A 23 -19.99 -11.01 20.56
N LEU A 24 -19.26 -11.61 19.62
CA LEU A 24 -19.76 -12.24 18.39
C LEU A 24 -20.65 -13.46 18.67
N HIS A 25 -20.85 -13.84 19.93
CA HIS A 25 -21.73 -14.93 20.35
C HIS A 25 -23.15 -14.50 20.66
N ASN A 26 -23.51 -13.23 20.42
CA ASN A 26 -24.89 -12.78 20.60
C ASN A 26 -25.69 -13.10 19.32
N PRO A 27 -26.62 -14.08 19.31
CA PRO A 27 -27.28 -14.53 18.10
C PRO A 27 -28.02 -13.40 17.37
N LYS A 28 -28.46 -12.37 18.10
CA LYS A 28 -29.11 -11.17 17.53
C LYS A 28 -28.16 -10.32 16.67
N VAL A 29 -26.87 -10.25 17.00
CA VAL A 29 -25.87 -9.48 16.24
C VAL A 29 -25.49 -10.23 14.96
N LEU A 30 -25.38 -11.56 15.02
CA LEU A 30 -25.15 -12.43 13.86
C LEU A 30 -26.31 -12.37 12.86
N ILE A 31 -27.55 -12.39 13.35
CA ILE A 31 -28.75 -12.23 12.50
C ILE A 31 -28.76 -10.85 11.84
N GLY A 32 -28.39 -9.79 12.57
CA GLY A 32 -28.29 -8.44 12.00
C GLY A 32 -27.27 -8.33 10.86
N ILE A 33 -26.08 -8.91 11.03
CA ILE A 33 -25.03 -8.94 10.00
C ILE A 33 -25.49 -9.75 8.77
N PHE A 34 -26.15 -10.90 9.00
CA PHE A 34 -26.65 -11.73 7.91
C PHE A 34 -27.76 -11.03 7.09
N ILE A 35 -28.71 -10.35 7.74
CA ILE A 35 -29.74 -9.55 7.06
C ILE A 35 -29.11 -8.41 6.27
N PHE A 36 -28.09 -7.74 6.83
CA PHE A 36 -27.39 -6.66 6.13
C PHE A 36 -26.68 -7.16 4.86
N PHE A 37 -25.98 -8.29 4.93
CA PHE A 37 -25.35 -8.90 3.74
C PHE A 37 -26.38 -9.36 2.71
N LEU A 38 -27.52 -9.88 3.13
CA LEU A 38 -28.59 -10.32 2.23
C LEU A 38 -29.28 -9.15 1.52
N LEU A 39 -29.46 -8.01 2.21
CA LEU A 39 -29.96 -6.79 1.57
C LEU A 39 -28.92 -6.16 0.63
N PHE A 40 -27.64 -6.23 0.98
CA PHE A 40 -26.56 -5.71 0.16
C PHE A 40 -26.41 -6.50 -1.17
N THR A 41 -26.54 -7.82 -1.16
CA THR A 41 -26.48 -8.64 -2.38
C THR A 41 -27.68 -8.43 -3.30
N VAL A 42 -28.88 -8.23 -2.75
CA VAL A 42 -30.09 -7.90 -3.53
C VAL A 42 -29.97 -6.52 -4.19
N SER A 43 -29.35 -5.54 -3.52
CA SER A 43 -29.14 -4.20 -4.08
C SER A 43 -28.15 -4.21 -5.26
N ILE A 44 -27.10 -5.03 -5.19
CA ILE A 44 -26.15 -5.21 -6.31
C ILE A 44 -26.82 -5.91 -7.50
N LEU A 45 -27.73 -6.86 -7.26
CA LEU A 45 -28.49 -7.51 -8.33
C LEU A 45 -29.51 -6.56 -8.99
N ALA A 46 -30.15 -5.67 -8.23
CA ALA A 46 -31.08 -4.67 -8.78
C ALA A 46 -30.37 -3.60 -9.65
N LEU A 47 -29.12 -3.27 -9.34
CA LEU A 47 -28.29 -2.35 -10.13
C LEU A 47 -27.77 -2.98 -11.44
N THR A 48 -27.72 -4.31 -11.53
CA THR A 48 -27.32 -5.02 -12.77
C THR A 48 -28.50 -5.45 -13.63
N ALA A 49 -29.72 -5.50 -13.06
CA ALA A 49 -30.95 -5.80 -13.79
C ALA A 49 -31.61 -4.58 -14.44
N SER A 50 -31.17 -3.35 -14.17
CA SER A 50 -31.75 -2.11 -14.72
C SER A 50 -30.93 -1.53 -15.88
N LYS A 51 -30.60 -2.35 -16.88
CA LYS A 51 -30.15 -1.83 -18.17
C LYS A 51 -30.42 -2.80 -19.32
N SER A 52 -31.69 -2.89 -19.74
CA SER A 52 -32.07 -3.24 -21.11
C SER A 52 -33.59 -3.23 -21.27
N GLU A 53 -34.15 -2.10 -21.72
CA GLU A 53 -35.39 -2.11 -22.52
C GLU A 53 -35.58 -0.79 -23.30
N GLY A 54 -35.93 -0.92 -24.59
CA GLY A 54 -36.25 0.15 -25.55
C GLY A 54 -35.09 0.47 -26.50
N ASP A 55 -35.10 0.21 -27.81
CA ASP A 55 -36.22 0.24 -28.74
C ASP A 55 -36.13 -0.79 -29.89
N LYS A 56 -37.28 -1.36 -30.23
CA LYS A 56 -37.56 -2.05 -31.51
C LYS A 56 -38.61 -1.25 -32.30
N LYS A 57 -38.31 -0.92 -33.57
CA LYS A 57 -39.25 -0.76 -34.70
C LYS A 57 -38.43 -0.87 -36.00
N SER A 58 -38.50 -1.98 -36.75
CA SER A 58 -39.51 -2.42 -37.73
C SER A 58 -39.28 -1.86 -39.14
N ALA A 59 -38.90 -2.72 -40.11
CA ALA A 59 -39.59 -2.94 -41.40
C ALA A 59 -38.73 -3.76 -42.41
N THR A 60 -39.27 -4.93 -42.72
CA THR A 60 -39.31 -5.80 -43.93
C THR A 60 -38.59 -5.40 -45.24
N GLU A 61 -37.75 -6.34 -45.71
CA GLU A 61 -37.67 -6.95 -47.07
C GLU A 61 -37.31 -6.12 -48.32
N ASN A 62 -36.22 -6.53 -49.00
CA ASN A 62 -36.23 -6.85 -50.42
C ASN A 62 -35.01 -7.70 -50.86
N THR A 63 -35.31 -8.71 -51.67
CA THR A 63 -34.42 -9.76 -52.18
C THR A 63 -33.75 -9.36 -53.50
N LYS A 64 -32.45 -9.64 -53.69
CA LYS A 64 -31.93 -10.23 -54.95
C LYS A 64 -30.53 -10.86 -54.78
N PRO A 65 -30.20 -11.99 -55.45
CA PRO A 65 -29.00 -12.79 -55.18
C PRO A 65 -27.87 -12.59 -56.19
N GLY A 66 -26.64 -12.81 -55.70
CA GLY A 66 -25.51 -13.28 -56.49
C GLY A 66 -24.32 -12.32 -56.53
N GLU A 67 -23.27 -12.62 -55.76
CA GLU A 67 -21.90 -12.61 -56.28
C GLU A 67 -20.99 -13.45 -55.38
N LYS A 68 -20.35 -14.48 -55.96
CA LYS A 68 -19.26 -15.20 -55.33
C LYS A 68 -18.08 -14.24 -55.19
N SER A 69 -17.59 -14.03 -53.98
CA SER A 69 -16.19 -13.65 -53.76
C SER A 69 -15.61 -14.61 -52.74
N GLU A 70 -14.85 -15.60 -53.25
CA GLU A 70 -13.74 -16.16 -52.51
C GLU A 70 -12.86 -15.00 -52.04
N ASN A 71 -12.73 -14.83 -50.73
CA ASN A 71 -11.59 -14.16 -50.15
C ASN A 71 -11.07 -15.07 -49.05
N ASN A 72 -10.07 -15.87 -49.44
CA ASN A 72 -9.15 -16.54 -48.54
C ASN A 72 -8.42 -15.46 -47.72
N PHE A 73 -9.02 -15.04 -46.61
CA PHE A 73 -8.26 -14.40 -45.56
C PHE A 73 -7.56 -15.49 -44.75
N PRO A 74 -6.22 -15.44 -44.56
CA PRO A 74 -5.57 -16.28 -43.57
C PRO A 74 -6.24 -16.03 -42.21
N PRO A 75 -6.31 -17.03 -41.31
CA PRO A 75 -6.91 -16.80 -40.00
C PRO A 75 -6.21 -15.62 -39.35
N ALA A 76 -6.97 -14.59 -38.99
CA ALA A 76 -6.44 -13.41 -38.32
C ALA A 76 -5.73 -13.87 -37.05
N LYS A 77 -4.39 -13.88 -37.10
CA LYS A 77 -3.56 -14.10 -35.93
C LYS A 77 -3.66 -12.82 -35.09
N ILE A 78 -4.74 -12.70 -34.33
CA ILE A 78 -4.86 -11.63 -33.31
C ILE A 78 -4.05 -12.10 -32.11
N ASP A 79 -2.72 -12.06 -32.26
CA ASP A 79 -1.79 -12.16 -31.14
C ASP A 79 -1.64 -10.75 -30.57
N SER A 80 -2.74 -10.20 -30.03
CA SER A 80 -2.67 -8.92 -29.33
C SER A 80 -1.78 -9.11 -28.11
N GLU A 81 -0.74 -8.29 -28.02
CA GLU A 81 0.20 -8.28 -26.89
C GLU A 81 -0.59 -8.20 -25.57
N LEU A 82 -0.19 -9.01 -24.60
CA LEU A 82 -0.90 -9.08 -23.33
C LEU A 82 -0.62 -7.83 -22.49
N THR A 83 -1.65 -7.06 -22.16
CA THR A 83 -1.53 -5.84 -21.35
C THR A 83 -2.50 -5.84 -20.19
N ILE A 84 -2.09 -5.23 -19.08
CA ILE A 84 -2.95 -5.01 -17.91
C ILE A 84 -3.88 -3.82 -18.21
N VAL A 85 -5.18 -4.02 -18.01
CA VAL A 85 -6.24 -3.02 -18.19
C VAL A 85 -6.70 -2.46 -16.85
N ASN A 86 -6.75 -3.30 -15.81
CA ASN A 86 -7.21 -2.89 -14.50
C ASN A 86 -6.56 -3.71 -13.38
N LEU A 87 -6.47 -3.11 -12.20
CA LEU A 87 -5.85 -3.65 -11.00
C LEU A 87 -6.72 -3.35 -9.77
N SER A 88 -6.80 -4.31 -8.86
CA SER A 88 -7.39 -4.11 -7.54
C SER A 88 -6.62 -4.94 -6.51
N PRO A 89 -6.06 -4.35 -5.44
CA PRO A 89 -5.97 -2.91 -5.19
C PRO A 89 -5.24 -2.18 -6.32
N ILE A 90 -5.58 -0.91 -6.52
CA ILE A 90 -4.86 -0.06 -7.46
C ILE A 90 -3.43 0.17 -6.97
N ASP A 91 -2.53 0.49 -7.88
CA ASP A 91 -1.13 0.69 -7.55
C ASP A 91 -0.94 1.80 -6.48
N ASN A 92 -0.04 1.56 -5.53
CA ASN A 92 0.26 2.41 -4.37
C ASN A 92 -0.88 2.60 -3.34
N THR A 93 -1.88 1.71 -3.33
CA THR A 93 -2.90 1.68 -2.27
C THR A 93 -2.24 1.55 -0.89
N GLN A 94 -2.63 2.36 0.10
CA GLN A 94 -1.99 2.39 1.43
C GLN A 94 -2.70 1.55 2.50
N ASP A 95 -3.97 1.21 2.29
CA ASP A 95 -4.86 0.58 3.29
C ASP A 95 -5.52 -0.71 2.76
N ALA A 96 -4.74 -1.58 2.14
CA ALA A 96 -5.25 -2.86 1.68
C ALA A 96 -5.57 -3.79 2.86
N GLY A 97 -6.71 -4.49 2.83
CA GLY A 97 -7.03 -5.47 3.86
C GLY A 97 -6.00 -6.61 3.93
N ILE A 98 -5.69 -7.11 5.12
CA ILE A 98 -4.71 -8.20 5.31
C ILE A 98 -5.11 -9.54 4.65
N ASN A 99 -6.38 -9.71 4.26
CA ASN A 99 -6.88 -10.86 3.51
C ASN A 99 -7.31 -10.49 2.08
N GLN A 100 -6.94 -9.30 1.61
CA GLN A 100 -7.36 -8.77 0.33
C GLN A 100 -6.86 -9.67 -0.80
N ALA A 101 -7.75 -10.05 -1.72
CA ALA A 101 -7.33 -10.66 -2.97
C ALA A 101 -6.84 -9.57 -3.93
N VAL A 102 -5.76 -9.85 -4.64
CA VAL A 102 -5.31 -9.01 -5.76
C VAL A 102 -5.91 -9.55 -7.05
N THR A 103 -6.47 -8.64 -7.84
CA THR A 103 -7.14 -8.93 -9.10
C THR A 103 -6.49 -8.11 -10.20
N VAL A 104 -6.03 -8.80 -11.24
CA VAL A 104 -5.39 -8.21 -12.42
C VAL A 104 -6.24 -8.56 -13.65
N THR A 105 -6.75 -7.54 -14.31
CA THR A 105 -7.56 -7.69 -15.53
C THR A 105 -6.70 -7.42 -16.75
N PHE A 106 -6.73 -8.33 -17.71
CA PHE A 106 -5.99 -8.20 -18.96
C PHE A 106 -6.91 -7.81 -20.13
N ASN A 107 -6.29 -7.32 -21.21
CA ASN A 107 -6.96 -6.97 -22.46
C ASN A 107 -7.53 -8.17 -23.23
N ARG A 108 -7.08 -9.39 -22.92
CA ARG A 108 -7.55 -10.64 -23.49
C ARG A 108 -7.52 -11.78 -22.47
N ASN A 109 -8.13 -12.90 -22.83
CA ASN A 109 -8.05 -14.12 -22.03
C ASN A 109 -6.60 -14.57 -21.85
N ILE A 110 -6.29 -15.07 -20.66
CA ILE A 110 -4.96 -15.53 -20.26
C ILE A 110 -4.97 -17.01 -19.93
N LYS A 111 -3.82 -17.64 -20.11
CA LYS A 111 -3.55 -19.00 -19.64
C LYS A 111 -2.47 -18.95 -18.58
N LYS A 112 -2.49 -19.92 -17.64
CA LYS A 112 -1.52 -19.98 -16.54
C LYS A 112 -0.08 -20.04 -17.04
N GLU A 113 0.14 -20.73 -18.15
CA GLU A 113 1.46 -20.95 -18.71
C GLU A 113 2.06 -19.68 -19.31
N GLU A 114 1.26 -18.66 -19.59
CA GLU A 114 1.67 -17.40 -20.23
C GLU A 114 2.16 -16.33 -19.23
N ILE A 115 1.90 -16.52 -17.93
CA ILE A 115 2.13 -15.52 -16.89
C ILE A 115 3.22 -15.98 -15.92
N GLU A 116 4.04 -15.03 -15.48
CA GLU A 116 4.87 -15.15 -14.27
C GLU A 116 4.42 -14.13 -13.23
N LEU A 117 4.24 -14.60 -12.01
CA LEU A 117 3.86 -13.81 -10.83
C LEU A 117 4.96 -13.92 -9.77
N SER A 118 5.39 -12.79 -9.24
CA SER A 118 6.26 -12.71 -8.07
C SER A 118 5.70 -11.66 -7.10
N ILE A 119 5.89 -11.86 -5.80
CA ILE A 119 5.50 -10.91 -4.75
C ILE A 119 6.57 -10.85 -3.66
N MET A 120 6.85 -9.65 -3.16
CA MET A 120 7.79 -9.34 -2.09
C MET A 120 7.11 -8.43 -1.05
N PRO A 121 7.25 -8.66 0.27
CA PRO A 121 7.86 -9.84 0.90
C PRO A 121 7.20 -11.14 0.44
N ARG A 122 7.97 -12.25 0.51
CA ARG A 122 7.50 -13.54 -0.01
C ARG A 122 6.29 -14.00 0.79
N VAL A 123 5.19 -14.25 0.09
CA VAL A 123 3.95 -14.80 0.65
C VAL A 123 3.49 -15.94 -0.24
N GLU A 124 2.97 -17.00 0.38
CA GLU A 124 2.35 -18.09 -0.34
C GLU A 124 1.00 -17.65 -0.89
N LEU A 125 0.79 -17.81 -2.20
CA LEU A 125 -0.40 -17.34 -2.90
C LEU A 125 -1.20 -18.50 -3.48
N LYS A 126 -2.52 -18.47 -3.31
CA LYS A 126 -3.47 -19.23 -4.11
C LYS A 126 -3.79 -18.42 -5.37
N ILE A 127 -3.57 -19.02 -6.54
CA ILE A 127 -3.81 -18.39 -7.84
C ILE A 127 -5.06 -18.99 -8.48
N ASP A 128 -5.95 -18.14 -8.98
CA ASP A 128 -7.12 -18.49 -9.77
C ASP A 128 -7.14 -17.65 -11.06
N ILE A 129 -7.50 -18.28 -12.18
CA ILE A 129 -7.56 -17.62 -13.48
C ILE A 129 -8.94 -17.86 -14.09
N ARG A 130 -9.62 -16.76 -14.44
CA ARG A 130 -10.95 -16.78 -15.04
C ARG A 130 -10.95 -15.88 -16.27
N ASN A 131 -10.91 -16.47 -17.45
CA ASN A 131 -10.86 -15.73 -18.72
C ASN A 131 -9.67 -14.76 -18.78
N ASN A 132 -9.92 -13.45 -18.71
CA ASN A 132 -8.93 -12.38 -18.71
C ASN A 132 -8.57 -11.88 -17.30
N LEU A 133 -8.98 -12.60 -16.26
CA LEU A 133 -8.78 -12.20 -14.87
C LEU A 133 -7.78 -13.15 -14.18
N LEU A 134 -6.72 -12.58 -13.65
CA LEU A 134 -5.84 -13.25 -12.69
C LEU A 134 -6.23 -12.79 -11.29
N ILE A 135 -6.54 -13.73 -10.42
CA ILE A 135 -6.82 -13.47 -9.01
C ILE A 135 -5.75 -14.21 -8.21
N PHE A 136 -5.09 -13.52 -7.30
CA PHE A 136 -4.25 -14.17 -6.31
C PHE A 136 -4.61 -13.71 -4.90
N THR A 137 -4.67 -14.68 -3.99
CA THR A 137 -5.07 -14.48 -2.60
C THR A 137 -4.01 -15.11 -1.72
N PRO A 138 -3.60 -14.45 -0.62
CA PRO A 138 -2.59 -15.04 0.23
C PRO A 138 -3.19 -16.24 0.97
N VAL A 139 -2.44 -17.34 1.05
CA VAL A 139 -2.89 -18.58 1.72
C VAL A 139 -3.04 -18.34 3.23
N SER A 140 -2.13 -17.54 3.79
CA SER A 140 -2.20 -16.96 5.13
C SER A 140 -2.29 -15.45 5.01
N SER A 141 -2.95 -14.75 5.94
CA SER A 141 -3.06 -13.27 5.89
C SER A 141 -1.72 -12.59 5.62
N TYR A 142 -1.75 -11.51 4.84
CA TYR A 142 -0.62 -10.60 4.72
C TYR A 142 -0.22 -10.03 6.08
N GLN A 143 1.06 -9.68 6.21
CA GLN A 143 1.55 -8.99 7.41
C GLN A 143 0.94 -7.58 7.47
N PRO A 144 0.42 -7.13 8.62
CA PRO A 144 -0.11 -5.77 8.79
C PRO A 144 0.95 -4.68 8.52
N GLY A 145 0.51 -3.51 8.02
CA GLY A 145 1.36 -2.34 7.78
C GLY A 145 2.49 -2.53 6.75
N THR A 146 2.50 -3.64 6.02
CA THR A 146 3.63 -4.06 5.19
C THR A 146 3.43 -3.64 3.74
N LEU A 147 4.47 -3.06 3.13
CA LEU A 147 4.50 -2.75 1.70
C LEU A 147 4.77 -4.03 0.90
N TYR A 148 3.80 -4.45 0.11
CA TYR A 148 3.92 -5.55 -0.83
C TYR A 148 4.13 -5.03 -2.24
N THR A 149 5.20 -5.47 -2.89
CA THR A 149 5.49 -5.24 -4.29
C THR A 149 5.33 -6.54 -5.06
N TYR A 150 4.51 -6.53 -6.11
CA TYR A 150 4.29 -7.68 -6.97
C TYR A 150 4.57 -7.35 -8.43
N LEU A 151 4.92 -8.40 -9.17
CA LEU A 151 5.29 -8.36 -10.56
C LEU A 151 4.37 -9.30 -11.33
N VAL A 152 3.73 -8.82 -12.39
CA VAL A 152 3.01 -9.67 -13.33
C VAL A 152 3.54 -9.42 -14.73
N LYS A 153 4.13 -10.45 -15.34
CA LYS A 153 4.70 -10.34 -16.68
C LYS A 153 4.29 -11.51 -17.57
N SER A 154 4.23 -11.25 -18.88
CA SER A 154 4.16 -12.32 -19.87
C SER A 154 5.51 -13.01 -19.97
N LYS A 155 5.51 -14.33 -20.19
CA LYS A 155 6.75 -15.08 -20.48
C LYS A 155 7.38 -14.70 -21.83
N SER A 156 6.64 -14.05 -22.72
CA SER A 156 7.19 -13.48 -23.95
C SER A 156 7.84 -12.14 -23.61
N PHE A 157 9.17 -12.08 -23.66
CA PHE A 157 10.05 -11.00 -23.18
C PHE A 157 9.97 -9.67 -23.97
N ALA A 158 8.82 -9.30 -24.54
CA ALA A 158 8.74 -8.12 -25.41
C ALA A 158 8.81 -6.77 -24.65
N LYS A 159 8.50 -6.73 -23.34
CA LYS A 159 8.50 -5.51 -22.53
C LYS A 159 9.05 -5.72 -21.11
N PRO A 160 9.57 -4.65 -20.48
CA PRO A 160 9.91 -4.66 -19.07
C PRO A 160 8.68 -5.03 -18.23
N PRO A 161 8.86 -5.78 -17.15
CA PRO A 161 7.74 -6.28 -16.37
C PRO A 161 7.06 -5.14 -15.60
N ASN A 162 5.73 -5.20 -15.50
CA ASN A 162 4.96 -4.23 -14.74
C ASN A 162 5.04 -4.58 -13.25
N THR A 163 5.66 -3.69 -12.48
CA THR A 163 5.74 -3.76 -11.03
C THR A 163 4.62 -2.91 -10.45
N HIS A 164 3.93 -3.47 -9.46
CA HIS A 164 2.86 -2.80 -8.74
C HIS A 164 3.05 -3.01 -7.25
N ASN A 165 2.54 -2.10 -6.43
CA ASN A 165 2.63 -2.23 -4.99
C ASN A 165 1.32 -1.84 -4.28
N PHE A 166 1.17 -2.35 -3.06
CA PHE A 166 0.16 -1.94 -2.11
C PHE A 166 0.68 -2.13 -0.68
N GLN A 167 0.26 -1.29 0.25
CA GLN A 167 0.50 -1.43 1.66
C GLN A 167 -0.75 -1.92 2.36
N THR A 168 -0.57 -2.83 3.33
CA THR A 168 -1.67 -3.37 4.12
C THR A 168 -2.00 -2.49 5.31
N THR A 169 -3.26 -2.51 5.74
CA THR A 169 -3.69 -1.85 6.98
C THR A 169 -2.92 -2.39 8.18
N GLY A 170 -2.52 -1.51 9.10
CA GLY A 170 -1.88 -1.88 10.37
C GLY A 170 -0.64 -1.05 10.66
N LEU A 171 0.00 -1.33 11.79
CA LEU A 171 1.26 -0.67 12.15
C LEU A 171 2.34 -1.04 11.14
N THR A 172 2.92 -0.03 10.50
CA THR A 172 4.03 -0.21 9.56
C THR A 172 5.23 -0.82 10.29
N THR A 173 5.67 -2.00 9.83
CA THR A 173 6.89 -2.63 10.32
C THR A 173 8.09 -1.91 9.71
N VAL A 174 9.09 -1.60 10.52
CA VAL A 174 10.35 -1.02 10.06
C VAL A 174 11.03 -2.03 9.14
N PHE A 175 11.39 -1.62 7.92
CA PHE A 175 12.14 -2.47 7.01
C PHE A 175 13.55 -2.69 7.58
N LEU A 176 13.88 -3.94 7.93
CA LEU A 176 15.23 -4.34 8.30
C LEU A 176 15.94 -4.85 7.05
N PRO A 177 17.18 -4.41 6.74
CA PRO A 177 18.00 -5.03 5.71
C PRO A 177 18.19 -6.52 6.01
N ASP A 178 18.18 -7.36 4.96
CA ASP A 178 18.25 -8.84 5.05
C ASP A 178 19.49 -9.38 5.79
N THR A 179 20.49 -8.52 6.04
CA THR A 179 21.74 -8.83 6.74
C THR A 179 21.78 -8.40 8.21
N GLN A 180 20.71 -7.81 8.76
CA GLN A 180 20.71 -7.31 10.15
C GLN A 180 19.56 -7.91 10.96
N ASP A 181 19.90 -8.53 12.10
CA ASP A 181 18.94 -8.83 13.13
C ASP A 181 18.51 -7.54 13.86
N LEU A 182 17.42 -7.61 14.62
CA LEU A 182 16.90 -6.46 15.38
C LEU A 182 17.96 -5.83 16.31
N GLU A 183 18.88 -6.64 16.82
CA GLU A 183 19.97 -6.19 17.69
C GLU A 183 21.07 -5.47 16.88
N GLY A 184 21.46 -6.00 15.73
CA GLY A 184 22.36 -5.37 14.78
C GLY A 184 21.83 -4.05 14.24
N GLN A 185 20.53 -3.97 13.93
CA GLN A 185 19.88 -2.72 13.56
C GLN A 185 19.87 -1.72 14.71
N LYS A 186 19.54 -2.16 15.94
CA LYS A 186 19.58 -1.27 17.10
C LYS A 186 20.99 -0.73 17.34
N ASN A 187 22.01 -1.59 17.24
CA ASN A 187 23.41 -1.19 17.39
C ASN A 187 23.84 -0.22 16.28
N LEU A 188 23.38 -0.44 15.05
CA LEU A 188 23.63 0.48 13.93
C LEU A 188 22.91 1.82 14.16
N ASP A 189 21.65 1.80 14.54
CA ASP A 189 20.85 3.01 14.81
C ASP A 189 21.48 3.80 15.96
N ASP A 190 21.89 3.15 17.04
CA ASP A 190 22.54 3.80 18.18
C ASP A 190 23.93 4.35 17.78
N PHE A 191 24.68 3.63 16.93
CA PHE A 191 25.94 4.11 16.36
C PHE A 191 25.73 5.31 15.41
N GLN A 192 24.74 5.26 14.52
CA GLN A 192 24.44 6.36 13.61
C GLN A 192 23.88 7.56 14.37
N LYS A 193 22.95 7.37 15.31
CA LYS A 193 22.45 8.45 16.17
C LYS A 193 23.58 9.15 16.90
N SER A 194 24.59 8.42 17.38
CA SER A 194 25.72 9.02 18.11
C SER A 194 26.78 9.65 17.21
N SER A 195 27.15 8.99 16.10
CA SER A 195 28.33 9.33 15.29
C SER A 195 28.00 10.00 13.95
N HIS A 196 26.83 9.71 13.38
CA HIS A 196 26.37 10.16 12.07
C HIS A 196 24.86 10.51 12.09
N PRO A 197 24.45 11.53 12.89
CA PRO A 197 23.04 11.86 13.09
C PRO A 197 22.34 12.29 11.79
N ASP A 198 23.08 12.78 10.80
CA ASP A 198 22.62 13.08 9.45
C ASP A 198 22.24 11.81 8.68
N VAL A 199 23.08 10.77 8.72
CA VAL A 199 22.76 9.47 8.12
C VAL A 199 21.55 8.86 8.81
N PHE A 200 21.52 8.88 10.15
CA PHE A 200 20.38 8.37 10.91
C PHE A 200 19.08 9.08 10.50
N LEU A 201 19.06 10.42 10.49
CA LEU A 201 17.88 11.18 10.12
C LEU A 201 17.49 10.95 8.66
N SER A 202 18.45 10.80 7.74
CA SER A 202 18.16 10.50 6.33
C SER A 202 17.34 9.22 6.17
N ASN A 203 17.63 8.18 6.98
CA ASN A 203 16.87 6.93 7.01
C ASN A 203 15.46 7.06 7.59
N GLN A 204 15.17 8.16 8.30
CA GLN A 204 13.83 8.51 8.80
C GLN A 204 13.07 9.45 7.85
N THR A 205 13.65 9.77 6.68
CA THR A 205 13.06 10.66 5.67
C THR A 205 12.83 9.94 4.34
N PRO A 206 11.80 10.29 3.56
CA PRO A 206 10.87 11.41 3.79
C PRO A 206 9.89 11.15 4.94
N PHE A 207 9.52 12.21 5.65
CA PHE A 207 8.51 12.16 6.71
C PHE A 207 7.55 13.34 6.59
N GLU A 208 6.27 13.11 6.85
CA GLU A 208 5.22 14.10 6.69
C GLU A 208 4.13 13.93 7.75
N ASN A 209 3.74 15.04 8.38
CA ASN A 209 2.57 15.10 9.27
C ASN A 209 1.75 16.38 8.98
N GLU A 210 0.80 16.71 9.85
CA GLU A 210 -0.04 17.91 9.66
C GLU A 210 0.75 19.24 9.79
N PHE A 211 1.89 19.24 10.49
CA PHE A 211 2.67 20.43 10.80
C PHE A 211 3.81 20.71 9.81
N PHE A 212 4.47 19.66 9.31
CA PHE A 212 5.60 19.79 8.41
C PHE A 212 5.78 18.57 7.51
N ARG A 213 6.62 18.74 6.49
CA ARG A 213 7.21 17.68 5.69
C ARG A 213 8.73 17.86 5.71
N ILE A 214 9.48 16.78 5.79
CA ILE A 214 10.95 16.80 5.71
C ILE A 214 11.43 15.77 4.69
N ASP A 215 12.34 16.22 3.83
CA ASP A 215 13.00 15.41 2.82
C ASP A 215 14.52 15.55 3.02
N SER A 216 15.29 14.50 2.67
CA SER A 216 16.76 14.54 2.68
C SER A 216 17.34 14.56 1.28
N TYR A 217 18.56 15.06 1.17
CA TYR A 217 19.39 15.02 -0.02
C TYR A 217 20.87 14.98 0.38
N PHE A 218 21.71 14.36 -0.43
CA PHE A 218 23.15 14.31 -0.18
C PHE A 218 23.84 15.53 -0.78
N THR A 219 24.77 16.14 -0.05
CA THR A 219 25.58 17.28 -0.52
C THR A 219 27.07 17.03 -0.24
N ASP A 220 27.93 17.37 -1.20
CA ASP A 220 29.38 17.20 -1.11
C ASP A 220 30.09 18.37 -0.40
N VAL A 221 29.37 19.45 -0.09
CA VAL A 221 29.93 20.70 0.45
C VAL A 221 29.32 20.99 1.82
N PRO A 222 30.11 21.28 2.88
CA PRO A 222 31.58 21.37 2.91
C PRO A 222 32.32 20.01 2.99
N ALA A 223 31.63 18.94 3.36
CA ALA A 223 32.08 17.55 3.30
C ALA A 223 30.85 16.69 2.96
N GLY A 224 31.02 15.51 2.36
CA GLY A 224 29.88 14.63 2.01
C GLY A 224 29.01 14.32 3.23
N HIS A 225 27.77 14.83 3.25
CA HIS A 225 26.80 14.61 4.33
C HIS A 225 25.36 14.69 3.82
N PHE A 226 24.41 14.20 4.62
CA PHE A 226 22.99 14.40 4.34
C PHE A 226 22.51 15.75 4.88
N ALA A 227 21.90 16.53 4.00
CA ALA A 227 21.20 17.77 4.32
C ALA A 227 19.69 17.58 4.13
N PHE A 228 18.90 18.48 4.73
CA PHE A 228 17.46 18.32 4.84
C PHE A 228 16.72 19.58 4.43
N THR A 229 15.57 19.39 3.80
CA THR A 229 14.61 20.46 3.51
C THR A 229 13.34 20.20 4.31
N ALA A 230 13.01 21.10 5.23
CA ALA A 230 11.81 21.04 6.05
C ALA A 230 10.78 22.07 5.59
N SER A 231 9.67 21.61 5.01
CA SER A 231 8.54 22.44 4.59
C SER A 231 7.51 22.54 5.70
N ILE A 232 7.37 23.72 6.30
CA ILE A 232 6.40 23.97 7.39
C ILE A 232 5.02 24.27 6.80
N LYS A 233 4.01 23.51 7.21
CA LYS A 233 2.65 23.56 6.68
C LYS A 233 1.71 24.44 7.49
N THR A 234 1.99 24.63 8.77
CA THR A 234 1.10 25.36 9.69
C THR A 234 1.63 26.75 10.03
N MET A 235 0.69 27.68 10.24
CA MET A 235 0.95 29.01 10.80
C MET A 235 0.56 29.01 12.28
N PRO A 236 1.37 29.64 13.16
CA PRO A 236 2.65 30.32 12.88
C PRO A 236 3.78 29.34 12.56
N VAL A 237 4.74 29.75 11.73
CA VAL A 237 5.96 28.97 11.40
C VAL A 237 6.71 28.51 12.66
N ALA A 238 6.67 29.32 13.73
CA ALA A 238 7.24 28.96 15.03
C ALA A 238 6.67 27.65 15.58
N ASN A 239 5.37 27.39 15.42
CA ASN A 239 4.74 26.16 15.89
C ASN A 239 5.23 24.96 15.08
N GLY A 240 5.31 25.07 13.75
CA GLY A 240 5.83 23.98 12.91
C GLY A 240 7.29 23.64 13.19
N LYS A 241 8.13 24.65 13.49
CA LYS A 241 9.51 24.40 13.94
C LYS A 241 9.59 23.72 15.29
N THR A 242 8.73 24.12 16.24
CA THR A 242 8.63 23.45 17.55
C THR A 242 8.21 22.00 17.41
N GLU A 243 7.19 21.70 16.60
CA GLU A 243 6.75 20.34 16.35
C GLU A 243 7.81 19.49 15.64
N MET A 244 8.57 20.09 14.73
CA MET A 244 9.69 19.40 14.10
C MET A 244 10.80 19.08 15.10
N ASN A 245 11.15 20.03 15.99
CA ASN A 245 12.13 19.78 17.05
C ASN A 245 11.64 18.71 18.04
N ASN A 246 10.35 18.71 18.38
CA ASN A 246 9.76 17.66 19.22
C ASN A 246 9.84 16.28 18.56
N TRP A 247 9.62 16.21 17.25
CA TRP A 247 9.79 14.98 16.48
C TRP A 247 11.25 14.52 16.45
N LEU A 248 12.21 15.41 16.19
CA LEU A 248 13.63 15.05 16.23
C LEU A 248 14.07 14.54 17.61
N LEU A 249 13.55 15.14 18.69
CA LEU A 249 13.79 14.67 20.05
C LEU A 249 13.13 13.31 20.32
N SER A 250 11.94 13.04 19.77
CA SER A 250 11.26 11.76 19.96
C SER A 250 11.96 10.61 19.23
N LEU A 251 12.75 10.91 18.19
CA LEU A 251 13.66 9.95 17.55
C LEU A 251 14.91 9.62 18.39
N GLY A 252 15.12 10.34 19.50
CA GLY A 252 16.24 10.15 20.43
C GLY A 252 17.48 10.97 20.09
N LEU A 253 17.38 11.97 19.20
CA LEU A 253 18.50 12.90 18.93
C LEU A 253 18.66 13.91 20.07
N ALA A 254 19.90 14.15 20.50
CA ALA A 254 20.20 15.19 21.48
C ALA A 254 20.11 16.60 20.84
N GLN A 255 19.81 17.61 21.65
CA GLN A 255 19.70 19.00 21.19
C GLN A 255 20.95 19.51 20.44
N ASP A 256 22.15 19.14 20.90
CA ASP A 256 23.38 19.57 20.23
C ASP A 256 23.62 18.84 18.90
N GLN A 257 23.11 17.61 18.75
CA GLN A 257 23.12 16.90 17.47
C GLN A 257 22.16 17.57 16.48
N ILE A 258 20.95 17.90 16.94
CA ILE A 258 19.93 18.59 16.14
C ILE A 258 20.47 19.92 15.57
N LYS A 259 21.18 20.70 16.39
CA LYS A 259 21.78 21.98 15.96
C LYS A 259 22.83 21.84 14.86
N ASN A 260 23.51 20.70 14.80
CA ASN A 260 24.58 20.44 13.84
C ASN A 260 24.07 19.84 12.52
N LEU A 261 22.78 19.49 12.44
CA LEU A 261 22.16 19.02 11.19
C LEU A 261 21.94 20.19 10.23
N ASP A 262 22.26 19.99 8.95
CA ASP A 262 21.97 20.95 7.90
C ASP A 262 20.49 20.89 7.50
N ILE A 263 19.64 21.59 8.27
CA ILE A 263 18.19 21.64 8.02
C ILE A 263 17.79 23.02 7.51
N ARG A 264 17.34 23.05 6.25
CA ARG A 264 16.78 24.24 5.62
C ARG A 264 15.26 24.27 5.79
N TYR A 265 14.78 25.29 6.50
CA TYR A 265 13.34 25.50 6.67
C TYR A 265 12.74 26.33 5.54
N LEU A 266 11.78 25.76 4.84
CA LEU A 266 10.90 26.45 3.90
C LEU A 266 9.60 26.79 4.62
N GLY A 267 9.32 28.08 4.79
CA GLY A 267 8.01 28.56 5.17
C GLY A 267 7.20 28.88 3.92
N VAL A 268 5.87 28.74 3.99
CA VAL A 268 4.98 29.40 3.03
C VAL A 268 5.37 30.87 3.01
N LYS A 269 5.73 31.40 1.84
CA LYS A 269 6.02 32.83 1.66
C LYS A 269 4.86 33.63 2.28
N PRO A 270 5.13 34.67 3.09
CA PRO A 270 4.09 35.46 3.75
C PRO A 270 3.06 35.99 2.75
#